data_AF-A0A9P6JHR5-F1
#
_entry.id   AF-A0A9P6JHR5-F1
#
_cell.length_a   1.000
_cell.length_b   1.000
_cell.length_c   1.000
_cell.angle_alpha   90.00
_cell.angle_beta   90.00
_cell.angle_gamma   90.00
#
_symmetry.space_group_name_H-M   'P 1'
#
loop_
_entity.id
_entity.type
_entity.pdbx_description
1 polymer ?
#
loop_
_entity_poly.entity_id
_entity_poly.type
_entity_poly.pdbx_seq_one_letter_code
_entity_poly.pdbx_strand_id
1 'polypeptide(L)'
;MDVFIKEPLLDWRKFAVNKANEQKKQGVDMELFDIDKDSTAPPAWYVDQKIGIARKKLEGYNPTHLTELELKMGHANKDFLPALTKVVHGDRMYNIRAGHGKICPSVQAQIECLLDMATDGDILGRTWVGWTSWV
;
A
#
# COMPACT_ATOMS: atom_id res chain seq x y z
N MET A 1 14.21 6.75 -7.63
CA MET A 1 13.51 6.36 -6.38
C MET A 1 14.44 5.61 -5.43
N ASP A 2 15.22 4.63 -5.93
CA ASP A 2 16.16 3.83 -5.12
C ASP A 2 17.13 4.69 -4.26
N VAL A 3 17.70 5.75 -4.85
CA VAL A 3 18.58 6.72 -4.15
C VAL A 3 17.89 7.37 -2.95
N PHE A 4 16.63 7.81 -3.09
CA PHE A 4 15.88 8.47 -2.00
C PHE A 4 15.50 7.52 -0.86
N ILE A 5 15.43 6.21 -1.13
CA ILE A 5 15.13 5.20 -0.12
C ILE A 5 16.41 4.73 0.58
N LYS A 6 17.54 4.67 -0.15
CA LYS A 6 18.86 4.29 0.36
C LYS A 6 19.60 5.41 1.10
N GLU A 7 19.32 6.67 0.78
CA GLU A 7 19.82 7.86 1.50
C GLU A 7 18.65 8.62 2.17
N PRO A 8 18.05 8.05 3.22
CA PRO A 8 16.88 8.64 3.84
C PRO A 8 17.23 9.91 4.62
N LEU A 9 16.44 10.98 4.42
CA LEU A 9 16.43 12.11 5.36
C LEU A 9 16.10 11.60 6.78
N LEU A 10 16.64 12.26 7.80
CA LEU A 10 16.59 11.83 9.22
C LEU A 10 15.17 11.50 9.72
N ASP A 11 14.15 12.17 9.22
CA ASP A 11 12.74 11.97 9.60
C ASP A 11 12.09 10.78 8.87
N TRP A 12 12.37 10.63 7.57
CA TRP A 12 11.94 9.45 6.81
C TRP A 12 12.56 8.17 7.38
N ARG A 13 13.82 8.24 7.81
CA ARG A 13 14.52 7.16 8.51
C ARG A 13 13.78 6.70 9.76
N LYS A 14 13.47 7.62 10.68
CA LYS A 14 12.76 7.30 11.94
C LYS A 14 11.39 6.67 11.65
N PHE A 15 10.66 7.23 10.68
CA PHE A 15 9.38 6.70 10.27
C PHE A 15 9.47 5.28 9.71
N ALA A 16 10.42 5.03 8.80
CA ALA A 16 10.61 3.73 8.16
C ALA A 16 11.00 2.62 9.16
N VAL A 17 11.91 2.91 10.09
CA VAL A 17 12.29 1.96 11.16
C VAL A 17 11.10 1.62 12.06
N ASN A 18 10.35 2.65 12.50
CA ASN A 18 9.17 2.43 13.33
C ASN A 18 8.12 1.57 12.61
N LYS A 19 7.85 1.86 11.33
CA LYS A 19 6.91 1.07 10.52
C LYS A 19 7.38 -0.36 10.29
N ALA A 20 8.66 -0.57 9.98
CA ALA A 20 9.21 -1.92 9.82
C ALA A 20 9.07 -2.76 11.11
N ASN A 21 9.30 -2.14 12.27
CA ASN A 21 9.13 -2.79 13.57
C ASN A 21 7.66 -3.15 13.87
N GLU A 22 6.71 -2.26 13.52
CA GLU A 22 5.28 -2.54 13.63
C GLU A 22 4.85 -3.73 12.78
N GLN A 23 5.38 -3.85 11.55
CA GLN A 23 5.07 -4.94 10.64
C GLN A 23 5.65 -6.28 11.13
N LYS A 24 6.87 -6.29 11.69
CA LYS A 24 7.48 -7.50 12.28
C LYS A 24 6.65 -8.03 13.46
N LYS A 25 6.13 -7.14 14.32
CA LYS A 25 5.26 -7.52 15.44
C LYS A 25 3.92 -8.12 15.01
N GLN A 26 3.49 -7.87 13.78
CA GLN A 26 2.23 -8.38 13.22
C GLN A 26 2.40 -9.71 12.47
N GLY A 27 3.47 -10.47 12.71
CA GLY A 27 3.56 -11.87 12.24
C GLY A 27 3.74 -12.03 10.74
N VAL A 28 4.22 -10.99 10.03
CA VAL A 28 4.87 -11.25 8.73
C VAL A 28 6.11 -12.08 9.08
N ASP A 29 6.17 -13.31 8.56
CA ASP A 29 7.15 -14.36 8.85
C ASP A 29 8.59 -13.90 8.52
N MET A 30 9.14 -13.05 9.39
CA MET A 30 10.38 -12.30 9.19
C MET A 30 11.35 -12.57 10.35
N GLU A 31 11.39 -13.82 10.80
CA GLU A 31 12.36 -14.31 11.78
C GLU A 31 13.80 -14.26 11.24
N LEU A 32 13.99 -14.13 9.92
CA LEU A 32 15.29 -14.22 9.24
C LEU A 32 16.08 -12.90 9.12
N PHE A 33 15.51 -11.75 9.51
CA PHE A 33 16.19 -10.47 9.35
C PHE A 33 16.48 -9.84 10.72
N ASP A 34 17.76 -9.89 11.11
CA ASP A 34 18.32 -9.14 12.22
C ASP A 34 18.15 -7.65 11.92
N ILE A 35 17.34 -7.00 12.75
CA ILE A 35 17.24 -5.55 12.76
C ILE A 35 18.37 -5.11 13.67
N ASP A 36 19.48 -4.69 13.08
CA ASP A 36 20.53 -4.00 13.81
C ASP A 36 19.90 -2.75 14.44
N LYS A 37 19.77 -2.77 15.77
CA LYS A 37 19.14 -1.69 16.54
C LYS A 37 19.98 -0.42 16.55
N ASP A 38 21.27 -0.54 16.26
CA ASP A 38 22.21 0.58 16.13
C ASP A 38 22.36 1.03 14.66
N SER A 39 21.82 0.27 13.70
CA SER A 39 21.81 0.67 12.29
C SER A 39 20.87 1.85 12.07
N THR A 40 21.40 2.82 11.32
CA THR A 40 20.68 4.01 10.87
C THR A 40 19.90 3.76 9.57
N ALA A 41 19.95 2.57 8.98
CA ALA A 41 19.21 2.25 7.77
C ALA A 41 17.92 1.48 8.09
N PRO A 42 16.79 1.75 7.40
CA PRO A 42 15.63 0.86 7.48
C PRO A 42 16.01 -0.55 7.00
N PRO A 43 15.36 -1.60 7.51
CA PRO A 43 15.69 -2.97 7.12
C PRO A 43 15.59 -3.16 5.60
N ALA A 44 16.55 -3.87 5.01
CA ALA A 44 16.63 -4.07 3.55
C ALA A 44 15.32 -4.61 2.95
N TRP A 45 14.66 -5.54 3.65
CA TRP A 45 13.38 -6.09 3.22
C TRP A 45 12.25 -5.05 3.09
N TYR A 46 12.24 -4.01 3.94
CA TYR A 46 11.24 -2.95 3.91
C TYR A 46 11.48 -2.02 2.70
N VAL A 47 12.75 -1.76 2.41
CA VAL A 47 13.17 -1.02 1.22
C VAL A 47 12.78 -1.77 -0.05
N ASP A 48 13.11 -3.06 -0.14
CA ASP A 48 12.78 -3.91 -1.27
C ASP A 48 11.26 -4.01 -1.49
N GLN A 49 10.50 -4.09 -0.41
CA GLN A 49 9.04 -4.08 -0.45
C GLN A 49 8.50 -2.79 -1.09
N LYS A 50 9.00 -1.62 -0.67
CA LYS A 50 8.56 -0.31 -1.19
C LYS A 50 8.99 -0.10 -2.64
N ILE A 51 10.22 -0.48 -3.00
CA ILE A 51 10.70 -0.45 -4.39
C ILE A 51 9.87 -1.39 -5.26
N GLY A 52 9.57 -2.59 -4.76
CA GLY A 52 8.74 -3.57 -5.46
C GLY A 52 7.34 -3.05 -5.76
N ILE A 53 6.71 -2.33 -4.82
CA ILE A 53 5.42 -1.66 -5.04
C ILE A 53 5.56 -0.56 -6.10
N ALA A 54 6.58 0.28 -6.01
CA ALA A 54 6.81 1.35 -6.98
C ALA A 54 7.00 0.79 -8.40
N ARG A 55 7.76 -0.31 -8.54
CA ARG A 55 7.94 -1.00 -9.81
C ARG A 55 6.61 -1.52 -10.35
N LYS A 56 5.80 -2.20 -9.53
CA LYS A 56 4.47 -2.71 -9.94
C LYS A 56 3.53 -1.60 -10.40
N LYS A 57 3.57 -0.42 -9.77
CA LYS A 57 2.81 0.76 -10.21
C LYS A 57 3.14 1.13 -11.66
N LEU A 58 4.42 1.08 -12.03
CA LEU A 58 4.91 1.37 -13.38
C LEU A 58 4.66 0.24 -14.39
N GLU A 59 4.55 -1.01 -13.91
CA GLU A 59 4.23 -2.19 -14.74
C GLU A 59 2.73 -2.32 -15.08
N GLY A 60 1.91 -1.32 -14.75
CA GLY A 60 0.48 -1.33 -15.10
C GLY A 60 -0.40 -2.15 -14.15
N TYR A 61 0.05 -2.40 -12.92
CA TYR A 61 -0.80 -3.09 -11.94
C TYR A 61 -2.07 -2.30 -11.63
N ASN A 62 -3.16 -3.04 -11.43
CA ASN A 62 -4.42 -2.49 -10.97
C ASN A 62 -4.24 -1.91 -9.55
N PRO A 63 -4.61 -0.63 -9.33
CA PRO A 63 -4.47 0.04 -8.04
C PRO A 63 -5.07 -0.71 -6.85
N THR A 64 -6.19 -1.41 -7.04
CA THR A 64 -6.89 -2.12 -5.94
C THR A 64 -6.02 -3.20 -5.32
N HIS A 65 -5.31 -3.98 -6.15
CA HIS A 65 -4.41 -5.03 -5.71
C HIS A 65 -3.15 -4.50 -5.05
N LEU A 66 -2.68 -3.31 -5.44
CA LEU A 66 -1.56 -2.65 -4.78
C LEU A 66 -1.95 -2.14 -3.40
N THR A 67 -3.13 -1.52 -3.29
CA THR A 67 -3.67 -1.05 -2.01
C THR A 67 -3.94 -2.24 -1.08
N GLU A 68 -4.54 -3.33 -1.57
CA GLU A 68 -4.72 -4.57 -0.80
C GLU A 68 -3.37 -5.11 -0.28
N LEU A 69 -2.35 -5.12 -1.14
CA LEU A 69 -1.01 -5.57 -0.76
C LEU A 69 -0.45 -4.72 0.38
N GLU A 70 -0.54 -3.39 0.29
CA GLU A 70 -0.08 -2.49 1.36
C GLU A 70 -0.92 -2.62 2.65
N LEU A 71 -2.23 -2.83 2.54
CA LEU A 71 -3.09 -3.09 3.70
C LEU A 71 -2.68 -4.37 4.42
N LYS A 72 -2.42 -5.45 3.68
CA LYS A 72 -1.93 -6.71 4.27
C LYS A 72 -0.59 -6.53 4.96
N MET A 73 0.31 -5.72 4.40
CA MET A 73 1.62 -5.46 5.01
C MET A 73 1.51 -4.74 6.36
N GLY A 74 0.54 -3.83 6.53
CA GLY A 74 0.39 -3.03 7.75
C GLY A 74 -0.67 -3.52 8.75
N HIS A 75 -1.58 -4.38 8.31
CA HIS A 75 -2.80 -4.74 9.03
C HIS A 75 -3.19 -6.23 8.92
N ALA A 76 -2.24 -7.13 8.61
CA ALA A 76 -2.50 -8.57 8.42
C ALA A 76 -3.37 -9.19 9.53
N ASN A 77 -3.13 -8.80 10.79
CA ASN A 77 -3.79 -9.38 11.96
C ASN A 77 -5.00 -8.56 12.45
N LYS A 78 -5.57 -7.70 11.61
CA LYS A 78 -6.70 -6.85 11.99
C LYS A 78 -7.99 -7.41 11.43
N ASP A 79 -8.99 -7.57 12.30
CA ASP A 79 -10.30 -8.14 11.94
C ASP A 79 -11.04 -7.33 10.87
N PHE A 80 -10.75 -6.03 10.74
CA PHE A 80 -11.33 -5.16 9.72
C PHE A 80 -10.71 -5.34 8.33
N LEU A 81 -9.56 -6.02 8.20
CA LEU A 81 -8.82 -6.12 6.94
C LEU A 81 -9.66 -6.74 5.80
N PRO A 82 -10.44 -7.82 6.00
CA PRO A 82 -11.28 -8.39 4.94
C PRO A 82 -12.33 -7.41 4.44
N ALA A 83 -12.98 -6.68 5.36
CA ALA A 83 -14.00 -5.68 5.01
C ALA A 83 -13.37 -4.53 4.22
N LEU A 84 -12.22 -4.02 4.67
CA LEU A 84 -11.52 -2.93 4.00
C LEU A 84 -11.01 -3.35 2.60
N THR A 85 -10.54 -4.59 2.47
CA THR A 85 -10.12 -5.16 1.18
C THR A 85 -11.29 -5.21 0.19
N LYS A 86 -12.49 -5.57 0.65
CA LYS A 86 -13.69 -5.58 -0.18
C LYS A 86 -14.05 -4.18 -0.70
N VAL A 87 -13.99 -3.16 0.18
CA VAL A 87 -14.24 -1.75 -0.20
C VAL A 87 -13.24 -1.28 -1.27
N VAL A 88 -11.96 -1.60 -1.07
CA VAL A 88 -10.88 -1.24 -2.01
C VAL A 88 -11.11 -1.87 -3.39
N HIS A 89 -11.45 -3.17 -3.44
CA HIS A 89 -11.73 -3.84 -4.71
C HIS A 89 -12.95 -3.31 -5.43
N GLY A 90 -13.95 -2.80 -4.69
CA GLY A 90 -15.17 -2.27 -5.25
C GLY A 90 -16.15 -3.35 -5.71
N ASP A 91 -17.28 -2.92 -6.24
CA ASP A 91 -18.33 -3.78 -6.79
C ASP A 91 -18.25 -3.81 -8.32
N ARG A 92 -18.24 -4.99 -8.93
CA ARG A 92 -18.14 -5.17 -10.38
C ARG A 92 -19.31 -4.54 -11.16
N MET A 93 -20.46 -4.33 -10.52
CA MET A 93 -21.61 -3.69 -11.15
C MET A 93 -21.45 -2.17 -11.27
N TYR A 94 -20.68 -1.54 -10.38
CA TYR A 94 -20.62 -0.07 -10.26
C TYR A 94 -19.23 0.50 -10.49
N ASN A 95 -18.17 -0.26 -10.15
CA ASN A 95 -16.80 0.21 -10.13
C ASN A 95 -15.98 -0.42 -11.26
N ILE A 96 -15.42 0.40 -12.13
CA ILE A 96 -14.59 -0.03 -13.26
C ILE A 96 -13.36 -0.81 -12.75
N ARG A 97 -12.81 -0.41 -11.61
CA ARG A 97 -11.62 -1.06 -11.02
C ARG A 97 -11.83 -2.54 -10.66
N ALA A 98 -13.07 -2.94 -10.37
CA ALA A 98 -13.45 -4.32 -10.09
C ALA A 98 -13.62 -5.17 -11.36
N GLY A 99 -13.73 -4.53 -12.52
CA GLY A 99 -13.83 -5.19 -13.83
C GLY A 99 -12.48 -5.62 -14.41
N HIS A 100 -11.39 -5.01 -13.95
CA HIS A 100 -10.04 -5.32 -14.40
C HIS A 100 -9.35 -6.36 -13.52
N GLY A 101 -8.49 -7.18 -14.13
CA GLY A 101 -7.65 -8.13 -13.40
C GLY A 101 -6.51 -7.47 -12.62
N LYS A 102 -5.53 -8.28 -12.22
CA LYS A 102 -4.34 -7.81 -11.47
C LYS A 102 -3.46 -6.82 -12.25
N ILE A 103 -3.40 -6.99 -13.56
CA ILE A 103 -2.71 -6.09 -14.50
C ILE A 103 -3.80 -5.42 -15.35
N CYS A 104 -3.73 -4.09 -15.45
CA CYS A 104 -4.60 -3.33 -16.33
C CYS A 104 -4.20 -3.57 -17.79
N PRO A 105 -5.17 -3.68 -18.73
CA PRO A 105 -4.88 -3.97 -20.13
C PRO A 105 -4.17 -2.81 -20.85
N SER A 106 -4.24 -1.60 -20.31
CA SER A 106 -3.60 -0.40 -20.86
C SER A 106 -3.35 0.64 -19.77
N VAL A 107 -2.52 1.63 -20.08
CA VAL A 107 -2.33 2.83 -19.22
C VAL A 107 -3.66 3.54 -18.99
N GLN A 108 -4.49 3.64 -20.03
CA GLN A 108 -5.81 4.27 -19.94
C GLN A 108 -6.71 3.54 -18.93
N ALA A 109 -6.75 2.21 -18.98
CA ALA A 109 -7.51 1.42 -18.00
C ALA A 109 -6.95 1.57 -16.57
N GLN A 110 -5.63 1.70 -16.43
CA GLN A 110 -5.02 1.97 -15.11
C GLN A 110 -5.45 3.35 -14.57
N ILE A 111 -5.50 4.37 -15.41
CA ILE A 111 -5.97 5.71 -15.05
C ILE A 111 -7.45 5.68 -14.67
N GLU A 112 -8.28 4.95 -15.41
CA GLU A 112 -9.70 4.78 -15.11
C GLU A 112 -9.91 4.11 -13.74
N CYS A 113 -9.16 3.05 -13.43
CA CYS A 113 -9.18 2.44 -12.09
C CYS A 113 -8.75 3.44 -10.99
N LEU A 114 -7.75 4.27 -11.25
CA LEU A 114 -7.26 5.27 -10.29
C LEU A 114 -8.33 6.33 -10.01
N LEU A 115 -8.97 6.85 -11.06
CA LEU A 115 -10.04 7.83 -10.93
C LEU A 115 -11.25 7.24 -10.21
N ASP A 116 -11.73 6.08 -10.64
CA ASP A 116 -12.85 5.36 -10.01
C ASP A 116 -12.60 5.15 -8.50
N MET A 117 -11.40 4.69 -8.12
CA MET A 117 -11.03 4.50 -6.71
C MET A 117 -10.94 5.83 -5.94
N ALA A 118 -10.41 6.89 -6.55
CA ALA A 118 -10.23 8.19 -5.90
C ALA A 118 -11.56 8.93 -5.68
N THR A 119 -12.57 8.68 -6.51
CA THR A 119 -13.89 9.32 -6.44
C THR A 119 -14.98 8.44 -5.85
N ASP A 120 -14.64 7.24 -5.36
CA ASP A 120 -15.64 6.32 -4.81
C ASP A 120 -16.20 6.82 -3.48
N GLY A 121 -17.53 7.03 -3.42
CA GLY A 121 -18.24 7.42 -2.21
C GLY A 121 -18.07 6.44 -1.02
N ASP A 122 -17.92 5.14 -1.26
CA ASP A 122 -17.70 4.15 -0.19
C ASP A 122 -16.29 4.27 0.41
N ILE A 123 -15.30 4.68 -0.38
CA ILE A 123 -13.94 4.98 0.10
C ILE A 123 -13.92 6.35 0.80
N LEU A 124 -14.45 7.37 0.15
CA LEU A 124 -14.48 8.74 0.66
C LEU A 124 -15.26 8.86 1.97
N GLY A 125 -16.38 8.14 2.11
CA GLY A 125 -17.20 8.13 3.32
C GLY A 125 -16.57 7.42 4.52
N ARG A 126 -15.54 6.60 4.30
CA ARG A 126 -14.82 5.85 5.35
C ARG A 126 -13.42 6.39 5.63
N THR A 127 -13.03 7.45 4.92
CA THR A 127 -11.72 8.09 5.08
C THR A 127 -11.66 8.86 6.41
N TRP A 128 -10.45 9.05 6.93
CA TRP A 128 -10.24 9.80 8.16
C TRP A 128 -10.88 11.19 8.11
N VAL A 129 -11.62 11.58 9.15
CA VAL A 129 -12.38 12.83 9.21
C VAL A 129 -11.51 14.07 8.96
N GLY A 130 -10.25 14.07 9.40
CA GLY A 130 -9.34 15.19 9.17
C GLY A 130 -8.87 15.36 7.72
N TRP A 131 -9.17 14.40 6.83
CA TRP A 131 -8.87 14.50 5.40
C TRP A 131 -9.95 15.27 4.63
N THR A 132 -11.13 15.49 5.23
CA THR A 132 -12.22 16.30 4.66
C THR A 132 -12.65 15.89 3.25
N SER A 133 -13.00 14.61 3.05
CA SER A 133 -13.38 14.02 1.75
C SER A 133 -14.63 14.59 1.10
N TRP A 134 -15.40 15.39 1.83
CA TRP A 134 -16.67 15.97 1.40
C TRP A 134 -16.54 17.37 0.77
N VAL A 135 -15.32 17.93 0.72
CA VAL A 135 -15.01 19.23 0.11
C VAL A 135 -14.44 19.00 -1.29
#